data_AF-A0A3D4GTY4-F1
#
_entry.id   AF-A0A3D4GTY4-F1
#
_cell.length_a   1.000
_cell.length_b   1.000
_cell.length_c   1.000
_cell.angle_alpha   90.00
_cell.angle_beta   90.00
_cell.angle_gamma   90.00
#
_symmetry.space_group_name_H-M   'P 1'
#
loop_
_entity.id
_entity.type
_entity.pdbx_description
1 polymer ?
#
loop_
_entity_poly.entity_id
_entity_poly.type
_entity_poly.pdbx_seq_one_letter_code
_entity_poly.pdbx_strand_id
1 'polypeptide(L)'
;VVLIFDEVSCGFRISLGGVQEVTGVIPDMSVFAKAISNGYPMAAVVGKREVMEPAARMFISSAYWDDPIGIVAALTTLRELERRDAVSHFEVIGASFSERINRAAADAGLDAECVGVAAHP
;
A
#
# COMPACT_ATOMS: atom_id res chain seq x y z
N VAL A 1 20.22 -2.47 -13.81
CA VAL A 1 19.71 -2.43 -12.43
C VAL A 1 18.19 -2.38 -12.53
N VAL A 2 17.46 -3.13 -11.69
CA VAL A 2 15.99 -3.14 -11.65
C VAL A 2 15.54 -2.26 -10.49
N LEU A 3 14.70 -1.26 -10.76
CA LEU A 3 14.08 -0.44 -9.71
C LEU A 3 12.85 -1.16 -9.16
N ILE A 4 12.87 -1.45 -7.86
CA ILE A 4 11.77 -2.14 -7.18
C ILE A 4 11.15 -1.18 -6.17
N PHE A 5 9.84 -0.97 -6.26
CA PHE A 5 9.08 -0.34 -5.18
C PHE A 5 8.46 -1.42 -4.29
N ASP A 6 8.85 -1.43 -3.02
CA ASP A 6 8.10 -2.17 -2.00
C ASP A 6 6.92 -1.30 -1.56
N GLU A 7 5.75 -1.59 -2.11
CA GLU A 7 4.51 -0.88 -1.82
C GLU A 7 3.62 -1.65 -0.83
N VAL A 8 4.19 -2.56 -0.04
CA VAL A 8 3.43 -3.38 0.90
C VAL A 8 2.67 -2.51 1.92
N SER A 9 3.24 -1.39 2.36
CA SER A 9 2.60 -0.49 3.34
C SER A 9 1.91 0.72 2.72
N CYS A 10 2.43 1.25 1.60
CA CYS A 10 1.90 2.48 0.99
C CYS A 10 0.86 2.23 -0.12
N GLY A 11 0.92 1.07 -0.79
CA GLY A 11 0.03 0.72 -1.89
C GLY A 11 -1.44 0.70 -1.45
N PHE A 12 -2.31 1.30 -2.28
CA PHE A 12 -3.76 1.42 -2.05
C PHE A 12 -4.16 2.21 -0.79
N ARG A 13 -3.20 2.85 -0.13
CA ARG A 13 -3.39 3.63 1.10
C ARG A 13 -3.13 5.11 0.88
N ILE A 14 -1.99 5.45 0.24
CA ILE A 14 -1.67 6.84 -0.11
C ILE A 14 -2.39 7.27 -1.39
N SER A 15 -2.61 6.33 -2.31
CA SER A 15 -3.39 6.51 -3.55
C SER A 15 -3.80 5.14 -4.08
N LEU A 16 -4.77 5.11 -5.00
CA LEU A 16 -5.18 3.86 -5.67
C LEU A 16 -4.12 3.38 -6.67
N GLY A 17 -3.41 4.29 -7.34
CA GLY A 17 -2.28 3.97 -8.22
C GLY A 17 -0.96 3.72 -7.49
N GLY A 18 -0.96 3.66 -6.15
CA GLY A 18 0.24 3.52 -5.34
C GLY A 18 1.13 4.77 -5.37
N VAL A 19 2.29 4.68 -4.71
CA VAL A 19 3.24 5.81 -4.61
C VAL A 19 3.74 6.27 -5.99
N GLN A 20 3.60 5.43 -7.00
CA GLN A 20 3.87 5.75 -8.41
C GLN A 20 3.04 6.92 -8.90
N GLU A 21 1.75 6.96 -8.56
CA GLU A 21 0.84 8.05 -8.91
C GLU A 21 1.26 9.36 -8.24
N VAL A 22 1.74 9.28 -7.00
CA VAL A 22 2.16 10.44 -6.21
C VAL A 22 3.49 11.01 -6.69
N THR A 23 4.44 10.14 -7.03
CA THR A 23 5.81 10.52 -7.38
C THR A 23 6.01 10.74 -8.88
N GLY A 24 5.11 10.22 -9.73
CA GLY A 24 5.28 10.17 -11.18
C GLY A 24 6.36 9.19 -11.65
N VAL A 25 6.93 8.38 -10.74
CA VAL A 25 7.99 7.42 -11.04
C VAL A 25 7.38 6.03 -11.21
N ILE A 26 7.61 5.42 -12.37
CA ILE A 26 7.16 4.05 -12.67
C ILE A 26 8.36 3.10 -12.44
N PRO A 27 8.33 2.23 -11.41
CA PRO A 27 9.38 1.25 -11.17
C PRO A 27 9.34 0.14 -12.24
N ASP A 28 10.42 -0.64 -12.30
CA ASP A 28 10.45 -1.83 -13.15
C ASP A 28 9.59 -2.95 -12.56
N MET A 29 9.45 -2.97 -11.24
CA MET A 29 8.65 -3.94 -10.47
C MET A 29 8.11 -3.32 -9.18
N SER A 30 6.92 -3.75 -8.75
CA SER A 30 6.32 -3.40 -7.46
C SER A 30 5.87 -4.63 -6.69
N VAL A 31 5.94 -4.54 -5.37
CA VAL A 31 5.47 -5.58 -4.44
C VAL A 31 4.32 -5.03 -3.60
N PHE A 32 3.23 -5.80 -3.48
CA PHE A 32 2.03 -5.43 -2.74
C PHE A 32 1.64 -6.55 -1.76
N ALA A 33 1.11 -6.16 -0.60
CA ALA A 33 0.39 -7.05 0.33
C ALA A 33 -0.49 -6.18 1.25
N LYS A 34 -0.73 -6.61 2.50
CA LYS A 34 -1.47 -5.88 3.54
C LYS A 34 -2.82 -5.32 3.05
N ALA A 35 -2.86 -4.03 2.72
CA ALA A 35 -4.08 -3.30 2.38
C ALA A 35 -4.76 -3.85 1.12
N ILE A 36 -4.03 -4.53 0.23
CA ILE A 36 -4.59 -5.07 -1.01
C ILE A 36 -5.79 -5.99 -0.77
N SER A 37 -5.84 -6.72 0.35
CA SER A 37 -6.82 -7.78 0.65
C SER A 37 -7.54 -7.63 1.99
N ASN A 38 -7.42 -6.48 2.65
CA ASN A 38 -8.11 -6.17 3.92
C ASN A 38 -8.00 -7.27 4.99
N GLY A 39 -6.80 -7.84 5.18
CA GLY A 39 -6.50 -8.81 6.24
C GLY A 39 -6.52 -10.28 5.83
N TYR A 40 -6.94 -10.61 4.60
CA TYR A 40 -6.81 -11.97 4.07
C TYR A 40 -5.39 -12.22 3.52
N PRO A 41 -4.82 -13.44 3.64
CA PRO A 41 -3.51 -13.75 3.07
C PRO A 41 -3.47 -13.51 1.56
N MET A 42 -2.72 -12.50 1.14
CA MET A 42 -2.54 -12.15 -0.27
C MET A 42 -1.32 -11.24 -0.42
N ALA A 43 -0.53 -11.51 -1.47
CA ALA A 43 0.54 -10.64 -1.93
C ALA A 43 0.61 -10.69 -3.45
N ALA A 44 1.18 -9.67 -4.06
CA ALA A 44 1.39 -9.60 -5.50
C ALA A 44 2.78 -9.03 -5.81
N VAL A 45 3.46 -9.66 -6.75
CA VAL A 45 4.65 -9.10 -7.41
C VAL A 45 4.26 -8.84 -8.85
N VAL A 46 4.36 -7.60 -9.28
CA VAL A 46 3.97 -7.16 -10.63
C VAL A 46 5.05 -6.26 -11.20
N GLY A 47 5.18 -6.21 -12.52
CA GLY A 47 6.21 -5.41 -13.15
C GLY A 47 6.18 -5.50 -14.66
N LYS A 48 7.19 -4.91 -15.29
CA LYS A 48 7.38 -4.96 -16.74
C LYS A 48 7.55 -6.41 -17.21
N ARG A 49 7.07 -6.70 -18.42
CA ARG A 49 7.09 -8.06 -18.98
C ARG A 49 8.48 -8.66 -18.98
N GLU A 50 9.47 -7.91 -19.45
CA GLU A 50 10.87 -8.33 -19.55
C GLU A 50 11.50 -8.63 -18.18
N VAL A 51 10.95 -8.09 -17.08
CA VAL A 51 11.39 -8.35 -15.71
C VAL A 51 10.69 -9.57 -15.12
N MET A 52 9.39 -9.73 -15.41
CA MET A 52 8.56 -10.80 -14.83
C MET A 52 8.63 -12.13 -15.60
N GLU A 53 8.84 -12.10 -16.91
CA GLU A 53 8.85 -13.30 -17.78
C GLU A 53 9.85 -14.39 -17.33
N PRO A 54 11.06 -14.06 -16.83
CA PRO A 54 11.97 -15.06 -16.26
C PRO A 54 11.37 -15.90 -15.12
N ALA A 55 10.37 -15.38 -14.38
CA ALA A 55 9.72 -16.09 -13.28
C ALA A 55 9.04 -17.39 -13.73
N ALA A 56 8.61 -17.48 -15.00
CA ALA A 56 8.01 -18.69 -15.57
C ALA A 56 8.99 -19.88 -15.64
N ARG A 57 10.30 -19.64 -15.52
CA ARG A 57 11.35 -20.66 -15.51
C ARG A 57 11.92 -20.92 -14.11
N MET A 58 11.42 -20.20 -13.10
CA MET A 58 11.87 -20.31 -11.72
C MET A 58 10.97 -21.28 -10.94
N PHE A 59 11.53 -21.91 -9.92
CA PHE A 59 10.72 -22.65 -8.96
C PHE A 59 10.04 -21.67 -8.00
N ILE A 60 8.74 -21.46 -8.17
CA ILE A 60 7.90 -20.64 -7.29
C ILE A 60 6.73 -21.52 -6.84
N SER A 61 6.61 -21.73 -5.54
CA SER A 61 5.61 -22.61 -4.95
C SER A 61 4.88 -21.92 -3.81
N SER A 62 3.61 -22.27 -3.62
CA SER A 62 2.74 -21.83 -2.54
C SER A 62 1.71 -22.91 -2.28
N ALA A 63 1.42 -23.18 -1.00
CA ALA A 63 0.31 -24.05 -0.63
C ALA A 63 -1.07 -23.44 -0.95
N TYR A 64 -1.11 -22.12 -1.19
CA TYR A 64 -2.34 -21.34 -1.38
C TYR A 64 -2.51 -20.84 -2.83
N TRP A 65 -1.79 -21.40 -3.81
CA TRP A 65 -1.83 -20.91 -5.20
C TRP A 65 -3.23 -20.89 -5.80
N ASP A 66 -4.01 -21.93 -5.50
CA ASP A 66 -5.36 -22.10 -6.03
C ASP A 66 -6.45 -21.61 -5.06
N ASP A 67 -6.08 -20.96 -3.96
CA ASP A 67 -7.04 -20.44 -2.99
C ASP A 67 -7.67 -19.12 -3.50
N PRO A 68 -8.97 -19.11 -3.84
CA PRO A 68 -9.61 -17.90 -4.35
C PRO A 68 -9.84 -16.84 -3.27
N ILE A 69 -9.72 -17.17 -1.98
CA ILE A 69 -10.07 -16.25 -0.89
C ILE A 69 -9.25 -14.96 -0.97
N GLY A 70 -7.92 -15.07 -1.11
CA GLY A 70 -7.03 -13.90 -1.21
C GLY A 70 -7.35 -13.01 -2.43
N ILE A 71 -7.62 -13.63 -3.58
CA ILE A 71 -7.92 -12.93 -4.84
C ILE A 71 -9.29 -12.23 -4.75
N VAL A 72 -10.33 -12.92 -4.26
CA VAL A 72 -11.67 -12.35 -4.12
C VAL A 72 -11.68 -11.22 -3.09
N ALA A 73 -10.99 -11.40 -1.95
CA ALA A 73 -10.82 -10.36 -0.96
C ALA A 73 -10.09 -9.14 -1.55
N ALA A 74 -9.06 -9.37 -2.36
CA ALA A 74 -8.32 -8.28 -2.98
C ALA A 74 -9.17 -7.47 -3.97
N LEU A 75 -9.83 -8.15 -4.92
CA LEU A 75 -10.72 -7.50 -5.87
C LEU A 75 -11.85 -6.73 -5.18
N THR A 76 -12.43 -7.30 -4.13
CA THR A 76 -13.50 -6.64 -3.36
C THR A 76 -12.95 -5.43 -2.60
N THR A 77 -11.78 -5.55 -1.98
CA THR A 77 -11.14 -4.46 -1.24
C THR A 77 -10.84 -3.28 -2.16
N LEU A 78 -10.18 -3.52 -3.30
CA LEU A 78 -9.85 -2.46 -4.26
C LEU A 78 -11.09 -1.72 -4.77
N ARG A 79 -12.16 -2.45 -5.09
CA ARG A 79 -13.45 -1.86 -5.50
C ARG A 79 -14.06 -1.01 -4.39
N GLU A 80 -14.02 -1.47 -3.14
CA GLU A 80 -14.56 -0.71 -2.02
C GLU A 80 -13.71 0.50 -1.66
N LEU A 81 -12.38 0.43 -1.81
CA LEU A 81 -11.49 1.59 -1.65
C LEU A 81 -11.83 2.69 -2.66
N GLU A 82 -12.04 2.32 -3.93
CA GLU A 82 -12.47 3.23 -4.99
C GLU A 82 -13.88 3.77 -4.73
N ARG A 83 -14.86 2.89 -4.52
CA ARG A 83 -16.28 3.26 -4.34
C ARG A 83 -16.51 4.21 -3.16
N ARG A 84 -15.69 4.10 -2.11
CA ARG A 84 -15.82 4.90 -0.88
C ARG A 84 -14.91 6.12 -0.84
N ASP A 85 -14.10 6.36 -1.88
CA ASP A 85 -13.06 7.38 -1.86
C ASP A 85 -12.18 7.28 -0.60
N ALA A 86 -11.76 6.04 -0.31
CA ALA A 86 -11.15 5.70 0.96
C ALA A 86 -9.81 6.41 1.20
N VAL A 87 -9.04 6.66 0.15
CA VAL A 87 -7.76 7.38 0.22
C VAL A 87 -7.97 8.80 0.75
N SER A 88 -8.93 9.56 0.19
CA SER A 88 -9.24 10.90 0.66
C SER A 88 -9.72 10.89 2.12
N HIS A 89 -10.47 9.86 2.50
CA HIS A 89 -10.89 9.67 3.89
C HIS A 89 -9.70 9.40 4.84
N PHE A 90 -8.72 8.58 4.42
CA PHE A 90 -7.51 8.32 5.20
C PHE A 90 -6.67 9.59 5.38
N GLU A 91 -6.54 10.40 4.33
CA GLU A 91 -5.85 11.69 4.36
C GLU A 91 -6.46 12.62 5.41
N VAL A 92 -7.78 12.78 5.39
CA VAL A 92 -8.50 13.66 6.35
C VAL A 92 -8.32 13.18 7.79
N ILE A 93 -8.48 11.88 8.06
CA ILE A 93 -8.36 11.35 9.42
C ILE A 93 -6.92 11.44 9.92
N GLY A 94 -5.95 11.07 9.11
CA GLY A 94 -4.56 11.03 9.53
C GLY A 94 -3.91 12.41 9.67
N ALA A 95 -4.30 13.38 8.84
CA ALA A 95 -3.90 14.78 9.02
C ALA A 95 -4.42 15.32 10.36
N SER A 96 -5.71 15.09 10.66
CA SER A 96 -6.32 15.46 11.95
C SER A 96 -5.64 14.76 13.14
N PHE A 97 -5.27 13.48 12.99
CA PHE A 97 -4.53 12.74 14.02
C PHE A 97 -3.17 13.38 14.28
N SER A 98 -2.37 13.60 13.23
CA SER A 98 -1.03 14.20 13.32
C SER A 98 -1.07 15.57 13.98
N GLU A 99 -2.00 16.42 13.56
CA GLU A 99 -2.21 17.76 14.13
C GLU A 99 -2.52 17.69 15.64
N ARG A 100 -3.39 16.75 16.05
CA ARG A 100 -3.78 16.59 17.46
C ARG A 100 -2.66 16.05 18.31
N ILE A 101 -1.87 15.10 17.80
CA ILE A 101 -0.69 14.58 18.51
C ILE A 101 0.35 15.68 18.70
N ASN A 102 0.64 16.45 17.65
CA ASN A 102 1.59 17.56 17.72
C ASN A 102 1.14 18.66 18.69
N ARG A 103 -0.15 19.01 18.67
CA ARG A 103 -0.72 19.95 19.65
C ARG A 103 -0.59 19.42 21.08
N ALA A 104 -0.90 18.15 21.32
CA ALA A 104 -0.78 17.55 22.65
C ALA A 104 0.67 17.52 23.15
N ALA A 105 1.64 17.24 22.28
CA ALA A 105 3.06 17.30 22.61
C ALA A 105 3.49 18.72 23.02
N ALA A 106 3.06 19.73 22.25
CA ALA A 106 3.33 21.14 22.55
C ALA A 106 2.69 21.59 23.87
N ASP A 107 1.42 21.24 24.12
CA ASP A 107 0.71 21.57 25.36
C ASP A 107 1.37 20.93 26.59
N ALA A 108 2.01 19.75 26.42
CA ALA A 108 2.76 19.06 27.45
C ALA A 108 4.21 19.54 27.61
N GLY A 109 4.70 20.44 26.73
CA GLY A 109 6.09 20.90 26.72
C GLY A 109 7.10 19.80 26.33
N LEU A 110 6.67 18.80 25.55
CA LEU A 110 7.52 17.72 25.05
C LEU A 110 8.12 18.09 23.69
N ASP A 111 9.41 17.82 23.53
CA ASP A 111 10.10 17.92 22.23
C ASP A 111 9.84 16.65 21.40
N ALA A 112 8.64 16.58 20.83
CA ALA A 112 8.18 15.44 20.04
C ALA A 112 7.29 15.88 18.87
N GLU A 113 7.39 15.17 17.74
CA GLU A 113 6.64 15.41 16.52
C GLU A 113 6.11 14.10 15.93
N CYS A 114 4.85 14.10 15.51
CA CYS A 114 4.20 13.10 14.68
C CYS A 114 4.64 13.33 13.23
N VAL A 115 5.36 12.36 12.66
CA VAL A 115 5.96 12.44 11.33
C VAL A 115 5.47 11.31 10.45
N GLY A 116 5.32 11.57 9.15
CA GLY A 116 4.84 10.58 8.20
C GLY A 116 3.98 11.23 7.13
N VAL A 117 3.28 10.39 6.36
CA VAL A 117 2.22 10.83 5.45
C VAL A 117 0.89 10.69 6.17
N ALA A 118 -0.11 11.50 5.87
CA ALA A 118 -1.37 11.40 6.61
C ALA A 118 -2.05 10.03 6.47
N ALA A 119 -1.91 9.31 5.35
CA ALA A 119 -2.41 7.94 5.27
C ALA A 119 -1.68 6.92 6.19
N HIS A 120 -0.54 7.30 6.78
CA HIS A 120 0.29 6.55 7.73
C HIS A 120 1.08 7.49 8.67
N PRO A 121 0.38 8.21 9.57
CA PRO A 121 0.94 9.29 10.38
C PRO A 121 1.71 8.79 11.62
#